data_AF-A0A1I0LWL1-F1
#
_entry.id   AF-A0A1I0LWL1-F1
#
_cell.length_a   1.000
_cell.length_b   1.000
_cell.length_c   1.000
_cell.angle_alpha   90.00
_cell.angle_beta   90.00
_cell.angle_gamma   90.00
#
_symmetry.space_group_name_H-M   'P 1'
#
loop_
_entity.id
_entity.type
_entity.pdbx_description
1 polymer ?
#
loop_
_entity_poly.entity_id
_entity_poly.type
_entity_poly.pdbx_seq_one_letter_code
_entity_poly.pdbx_strand_id
1 'polypeptide(L)'
;MQRNVSTTVRVKLHSLTNRKADLLAREYEAFQTEVHGGDADLYSATKQQASKVQRQKDPNPDTDQPVVLRNDVFDVSHDEGTVLSSWWVKVPVYDPERGRGNSIWCPAHVPNKDEQLVREGDIRDSELVGRDGDWYVHLVVKRSVTIQDEYDDVLAIDMGARWVATCAFLSDRKTRFYGEEVRRIREHYKQLRKSIGKAKPRQGQQVVERIGDAEARKVDDLLHKIARQIVEDAEERNAVVVVGDLGGIRKDNDKGRYVNDKTHKMPFARLLNYIEYKAHDAGINMRLVEEYDTSKTCNRCACEGVRETQGRFECPECGLDDNADKNGALNIGKRALGKFSKPLSEAGAVLARPETQVIVPRDDEPANLSVSVGSTPSGEPHGFSRGRMSESEGLDEQFLVRLAVDVGRPPEHVDRYRCGREQVRRHFVELPV
;
A
#
# COMPACT_ATOMS: atom_id res chain seq x y z
N MET A 1 -20.26 -9.66 15.18
CA MET A 1 -20.36 -10.09 13.75
C MET A 1 -18.99 -10.60 13.28
N GLN A 2 -18.89 -11.50 12.28
CA GLN A 2 -17.60 -11.95 11.73
C GLN A 2 -17.44 -11.53 10.26
N ARG A 3 -16.23 -11.09 9.87
CA ARG A 3 -15.83 -10.79 8.48
C ARG A 3 -14.78 -11.80 8.05
N ASN A 4 -14.92 -12.37 6.86
CA ASN A 4 -13.84 -13.14 6.25
C ASN A 4 -12.88 -12.18 5.55
N VAL A 5 -11.61 -12.21 5.94
CA VAL A 5 -10.55 -11.42 5.32
C VAL A 5 -9.59 -12.38 4.61
N SER A 6 -9.14 -11.98 3.42
CA SER A 6 -8.15 -12.72 2.63
C SER A 6 -6.88 -11.89 2.54
N THR A 7 -5.76 -12.47 2.93
CA THR A 7 -4.46 -11.80 2.94
C THR A 7 -3.46 -12.61 2.15
N THR A 8 -2.76 -11.96 1.22
CA THR A 8 -1.72 -12.61 0.41
C THR A 8 -0.37 -12.50 1.11
N VAL A 9 0.21 -13.64 1.47
CA VAL A 9 1.54 -13.75 2.08
C VAL A 9 2.53 -14.17 1.00
N ARG A 10 3.54 -13.32 0.74
CA ARG A 10 4.60 -13.64 -0.23
C ARG A 10 5.68 -14.47 0.45
N VAL A 11 5.71 -15.76 0.14
CA VAL A 11 6.68 -16.73 0.64
C VAL A 11 7.79 -16.93 -0.38
N LYS A 12 9.05 -16.74 0.01
CA LYS A 12 10.19 -16.95 -0.89
C LYS A 12 10.65 -18.41 -0.81
N LEU A 13 10.77 -19.09 -1.94
CA LEU A 13 11.42 -20.40 -2.00
C LEU A 13 12.94 -20.18 -2.04
N HIS A 14 13.69 -20.94 -1.24
CA HIS A 14 15.13 -20.78 -1.13
C HIS A 14 15.85 -22.13 -1.04
N SER A 15 17.18 -22.10 -1.14
CA SER A 15 18.03 -23.29 -1.05
C SER A 15 17.58 -24.44 -1.97
N LEU A 16 17.09 -24.08 -3.17
CA LEU A 16 16.65 -25.03 -4.17
C LEU A 16 17.87 -25.74 -4.78
N THR A 17 17.77 -27.06 -4.95
CA THR A 17 18.73 -27.78 -5.78
C THR A 17 18.48 -27.45 -7.25
N ASN A 18 19.49 -27.59 -8.12
CA ASN A 18 19.35 -27.36 -9.56
C ASN A 18 18.13 -28.10 -10.13
N ARG A 19 17.97 -29.39 -9.78
CA ARG A 19 16.80 -30.17 -10.18
C ARG A 19 15.46 -29.55 -9.75
N LYS A 20 15.35 -29.04 -8.53
CA LYS A 20 14.09 -28.41 -8.06
C LYS A 20 13.82 -27.09 -8.79
N ALA A 21 14.86 -26.27 -8.98
CA ALA A 21 14.74 -25.02 -9.73
C ALA A 21 14.33 -25.29 -11.19
N ASP A 22 14.92 -26.29 -11.84
CA ASP A 22 14.59 -26.68 -13.21
C ASP A 22 13.16 -27.19 -13.34
N LEU A 23 12.67 -27.98 -12.38
CA LEU A 23 11.28 -28.46 -12.37
C LEU A 23 10.28 -27.32 -12.20
N LEU A 24 10.56 -26.34 -11.33
CA LEU A 24 9.72 -25.15 -11.17
C LEU A 24 9.71 -24.30 -12.44
N ALA A 25 10.88 -24.07 -13.05
CA ALA A 25 11.02 -23.32 -14.28
C ALA A 25 10.22 -23.96 -15.42
N ARG A 26 10.36 -25.28 -15.60
CA ARG A 26 9.62 -26.04 -16.62
C ARG A 26 8.11 -25.95 -16.43
N GLU A 27 7.62 -26.16 -15.20
CA GLU A 27 6.18 -26.04 -14.92
C GLU A 27 5.67 -24.62 -15.21
N TYR A 28 6.45 -23.60 -14.84
CA TYR A 28 6.09 -22.20 -15.08
C TYR A 28 6.09 -21.84 -16.57
N GLU A 29 7.11 -22.21 -17.33
CA GLU A 29 7.22 -21.98 -18.78
C GLU A 29 6.13 -22.73 -19.56
N ALA A 30 5.85 -23.98 -19.17
CA ALA A 30 4.77 -24.76 -19.73
C ALA A 30 3.40 -24.13 -19.45
N PHE A 31 3.22 -23.51 -18.29
CA PHE A 31 1.98 -22.79 -17.95
C PHE A 31 1.81 -21.55 -18.81
N GLN A 32 2.87 -20.76 -19.03
CA GLN A 32 2.81 -19.63 -19.96
C GLN A 32 2.39 -20.10 -21.35
N THR A 33 3.00 -21.17 -21.85
CA THR A 33 2.68 -21.75 -23.16
C THR A 33 1.20 -22.11 -23.29
N GLU A 34 0.64 -22.81 -22.30
CA GLU A 34 -0.76 -23.24 -22.30
C GLU A 34 -1.74 -22.07 -22.16
N VAL A 35 -1.41 -21.08 -21.34
CA VAL A 35 -2.24 -19.88 -21.17
C VAL A 35 -2.34 -19.07 -22.47
N HIS A 36 -1.32 -19.14 -23.32
CA HIS A 36 -1.30 -18.52 -24.66
C HIS A 36 -1.74 -19.48 -25.79
N GLY A 37 -2.32 -20.64 -25.46
CA GLY A 37 -2.94 -21.55 -26.42
C GLY A 37 -2.01 -22.58 -27.08
N GLY A 38 -0.79 -22.74 -26.56
CA GLY A 38 0.06 -23.89 -26.87
C GLY A 38 -0.35 -25.15 -26.12
N ASP A 39 0.23 -26.29 -26.50
CA ASP A 39 0.08 -27.57 -25.79
C ASP A 39 1.41 -27.90 -25.11
N ALA A 40 1.38 -28.06 -23.79
CA ALA A 40 2.55 -28.34 -22.98
C ALA A 40 2.27 -29.40 -21.90
N ASP A 41 3.31 -30.12 -21.52
CA ASP A 41 3.27 -31.09 -20.44
C ASP A 41 3.32 -30.38 -19.08
N LEU A 42 2.16 -30.33 -18.44
CA LEU A 42 1.95 -29.69 -17.14
C LEU A 42 1.46 -30.70 -16.11
N TYR A 43 1.59 -30.35 -14.83
CA TYR A 43 0.78 -31.00 -13.82
C TYR A 43 -0.70 -30.82 -14.15
N SER A 44 -1.47 -31.91 -14.09
CA SER A 44 -2.85 -31.95 -14.58
C SER A 44 -3.77 -30.84 -14.02
N ALA A 45 -3.64 -30.52 -12.72
CA ALA A 45 -4.42 -29.44 -12.11
C ALA A 45 -3.96 -28.05 -12.63
N THR A 46 -2.66 -27.87 -12.85
CA THR A 46 -2.07 -26.65 -13.42
C THR A 46 -2.58 -26.41 -14.84
N LYS A 47 -2.63 -27.46 -15.68
CA LYS A 47 -3.20 -27.39 -17.04
C LYS A 47 -4.65 -26.95 -17.04
N GLN A 48 -5.47 -27.50 -16.13
CA GLN A 48 -6.87 -27.08 -15.98
C GLN A 48 -7.01 -25.60 -15.63
N GLN A 49 -6.12 -25.06 -14.79
CA GLN A 49 -6.12 -23.64 -14.45
C GLN A 49 -5.64 -22.77 -15.61
N ALA A 50 -4.63 -23.20 -16.37
CA ALA A 50 -4.15 -22.49 -17.55
C ALA A 50 -5.29 -22.26 -18.56
N SER A 51 -6.07 -23.31 -18.85
CA SER A 51 -7.23 -23.21 -19.74
C SER A 51 -8.32 -22.26 -19.21
N LYS A 52 -8.49 -22.13 -17.89
CA LYS A 52 -9.44 -21.17 -17.30
C LYS A 52 -8.94 -19.73 -17.47
N VAL A 53 -7.66 -19.49 -17.20
CA VAL A 53 -7.03 -18.17 -17.35
C VAL A 53 -7.14 -17.69 -18.78
N GLN A 54 -6.80 -18.55 -19.75
CA GLN A 54 -6.94 -18.27 -21.17
C GLN A 54 -8.35 -17.82 -21.54
N ARG A 55 -9.38 -18.55 -21.08
CA ARG A 55 -10.79 -18.25 -21.41
C ARG A 55 -11.33 -16.99 -20.75
N GLN A 56 -10.88 -16.67 -19.54
CA GLN A 56 -11.50 -15.63 -18.71
C GLN A 56 -10.77 -14.29 -18.76
N LYS A 57 -9.46 -14.30 -18.98
CA LYS A 57 -8.62 -13.11 -18.72
C LYS A 57 -7.97 -12.50 -19.96
N ASP A 58 -8.07 -13.15 -21.13
CA ASP A 58 -7.35 -12.74 -22.36
C ASP A 58 -5.95 -12.21 -22.06
N PRO A 59 -5.07 -13.07 -21.51
CA PRO A 59 -3.85 -12.66 -20.83
C PRO A 59 -2.91 -11.95 -21.80
N ASN A 60 -2.40 -10.79 -21.38
CA ASN A 60 -1.50 -9.99 -22.19
C ASN A 60 -0.22 -10.81 -22.54
N PRO A 61 0.12 -10.97 -23.83
CA PRO A 61 1.28 -11.76 -24.27
C PRO A 61 2.63 -11.22 -23.78
N ASP A 62 2.70 -9.94 -23.40
CA ASP A 62 3.93 -9.31 -22.91
C ASP A 62 4.14 -9.49 -21.38
N THR A 63 3.24 -10.21 -20.70
CA THR A 63 3.29 -10.40 -19.25
C THR A 63 3.06 -11.85 -18.85
N ASP A 64 4.04 -12.40 -18.14
CA ASP A 64 3.91 -13.72 -17.53
C ASP A 64 2.72 -13.76 -16.57
N GLN A 65 1.96 -14.85 -16.64
CA GLN A 65 0.85 -15.14 -15.74
C GLN A 65 1.32 -15.97 -14.55
N PRO A 66 0.88 -15.64 -13.32
CA PRO A 66 1.16 -16.47 -12.16
C PRO A 66 0.56 -17.87 -12.34
N VAL A 67 1.31 -18.90 -11.97
CA VAL A 67 0.83 -20.29 -12.01
C VAL A 67 -0.12 -20.50 -10.84
N VAL A 68 -1.38 -20.79 -11.13
CA VAL A 68 -2.40 -21.01 -10.10
C VAL A 68 -2.23 -22.40 -9.48
N LEU A 69 -1.88 -22.43 -8.20
CA LEU A 69 -1.80 -23.61 -7.35
C LEU A 69 -3.14 -23.83 -6.64
N ARG A 70 -3.83 -24.92 -6.98
CA ARG A 70 -5.11 -25.30 -6.36
C ARG A 70 -4.86 -25.81 -4.93
N ASN A 71 -5.65 -25.36 -3.95
CA ASN A 71 -5.39 -25.57 -2.53
C ASN A 71 -5.42 -27.03 -2.04
N ASP A 72 -5.86 -27.97 -2.87
CA ASP A 72 -5.89 -29.40 -2.61
C ASP A 72 -4.65 -30.15 -3.17
N VAL A 73 -3.84 -29.52 -4.02
CA VAL A 73 -2.66 -30.16 -4.66
C VAL A 73 -1.32 -29.65 -4.16
N PHE A 74 -1.30 -28.49 -3.50
CA PHE A 74 -0.11 -27.95 -2.83
C PHE A 74 -0.32 -27.98 -1.32
N ASP A 75 0.77 -27.86 -0.56
CA ASP A 75 0.73 -27.88 0.91
C ASP A 75 1.82 -26.98 1.50
N VAL A 76 1.60 -26.49 2.72
CA VAL A 76 2.56 -25.66 3.45
C VAL A 76 2.75 -26.27 4.83
N SER A 77 3.99 -26.66 5.13
CA SER A 77 4.34 -27.31 6.39
C SER A 77 5.33 -26.46 7.17
N HIS A 78 5.22 -26.54 8.49
CA HIS A 78 6.15 -25.94 9.42
C HIS A 78 6.79 -27.02 10.30
N ASP A 79 8.12 -27.10 10.28
CA ASP A 79 8.92 -28.05 11.04
C ASP A 79 10.24 -27.41 11.52
N GLU A 80 10.29 -27.03 12.80
CA GLU A 80 11.46 -26.43 13.45
C GLU A 80 12.64 -27.40 13.58
N GLY A 81 12.41 -28.70 13.42
CA GLY A 81 13.44 -29.74 13.52
C GLY A 81 14.34 -29.84 12.30
N THR A 82 14.03 -29.13 11.21
CA THR A 82 14.79 -29.22 9.97
C THR A 82 15.91 -28.18 9.89
N VAL A 83 17.08 -28.62 9.43
CA VAL A 83 18.30 -27.79 9.37
C VAL A 83 18.21 -26.67 8.33
N LEU A 84 17.47 -26.90 7.23
CA LEU A 84 17.47 -26.01 6.08
C LEU A 84 16.47 -24.85 6.17
N SER A 85 15.27 -25.10 6.69
CA SER A 85 14.25 -24.07 6.88
C SER A 85 13.15 -24.58 7.79
N SER A 86 12.63 -23.76 8.70
CA SER A 86 11.44 -24.10 9.47
C SER A 86 10.16 -24.23 8.63
N TRP A 87 10.16 -23.69 7.39
CA TRP A 87 8.99 -23.71 6.51
C TRP A 87 9.27 -24.44 5.21
N TRP A 88 8.28 -25.20 4.74
CA TRP A 88 8.36 -25.99 3.52
C TRP A 88 7.07 -25.84 2.71
N VAL A 89 7.20 -25.65 1.40
CA VAL A 89 6.06 -25.62 0.48
C VAL A 89 6.15 -26.79 -0.49
N LYS A 90 5.11 -27.62 -0.55
CA LYS A 90 4.95 -28.69 -1.53
C LYS A 90 4.38 -28.09 -2.81
N VAL A 91 5.14 -28.07 -3.88
CA VAL A 91 4.71 -27.55 -5.18
C VAL A 91 4.45 -28.70 -6.15
N PRO A 92 3.26 -28.78 -6.78
CA PRO A 92 2.99 -29.74 -7.85
C PRO A 92 3.74 -29.33 -9.13
N VAL A 93 4.40 -30.30 -9.77
CA VAL A 93 5.18 -30.09 -11.00
C VAL A 93 5.08 -31.32 -11.90
N TYR A 94 5.22 -31.15 -13.20
CA TYR A 94 5.45 -32.26 -14.12
C TYR A 94 6.91 -32.73 -14.05
N ASP A 95 7.13 -34.04 -13.86
CA ASP A 95 8.47 -34.63 -13.84
C ASP A 95 8.74 -35.40 -15.16
N PRO A 96 9.54 -34.84 -16.08
CA PRO A 96 9.79 -35.45 -17.38
C PRO A 96 10.55 -36.78 -17.29
N GLU A 97 11.37 -36.99 -16.24
CA GLU A 97 12.06 -38.26 -16.04
C GLU A 97 11.08 -39.39 -15.70
N ARG A 98 9.93 -39.03 -15.11
CA ARG A 98 8.88 -39.98 -14.70
C ARG A 98 7.72 -40.03 -15.70
N GLY A 99 7.67 -39.10 -16.67
CA GLY A 99 6.57 -38.94 -17.61
C GLY A 99 5.22 -38.71 -16.95
N ARG A 100 5.19 -38.11 -15.75
CA ARG A 100 3.96 -37.86 -14.99
C ARG A 100 4.11 -36.72 -13.98
N GLY A 101 2.97 -36.22 -13.52
CA GLY A 101 2.91 -35.27 -12.40
C GLY A 101 3.55 -35.82 -11.12
N ASN A 102 4.26 -34.94 -10.42
CA ASN A 102 4.94 -35.17 -9.16
C ASN A 102 4.70 -33.96 -8.23
N SER A 103 5.15 -34.05 -6.98
CA SER A 103 5.23 -32.88 -6.09
C SER A 103 6.60 -32.82 -5.45
N ILE A 104 7.14 -31.60 -5.35
CA ILE A 104 8.45 -31.34 -4.73
C ILE A 104 8.28 -30.48 -3.49
N TRP A 105 8.97 -30.83 -2.41
CA TRP A 105 9.04 -29.99 -1.22
C TRP A 105 10.19 -28.99 -1.34
N CYS A 106 9.88 -27.71 -1.25
CA CYS A 106 10.82 -26.61 -1.37
C CYS A 106 10.97 -25.91 -0.01
N PRO A 107 12.22 -25.70 0.48
CA PRO A 107 12.45 -24.84 1.63
C PRO A 107 11.92 -23.44 1.34
N ALA A 108 11.26 -22.85 2.31
CA ALA A 108 10.53 -21.61 2.16
C ALA A 108 10.82 -20.64 3.30
N HIS A 109 10.75 -19.34 3.02
CA HIS A 109 10.83 -18.28 4.01
C HIS A 109 9.48 -17.56 4.08
N VAL A 110 8.77 -17.77 5.18
CA VAL A 110 7.58 -17.00 5.55
C VAL A 110 8.04 -15.79 6.38
N PRO A 111 7.61 -14.56 6.05
CA PRO A 111 7.95 -13.39 6.85
C PRO A 111 7.43 -13.53 8.29
N ASN A 112 8.24 -13.21 9.29
CA ASN A 112 7.89 -13.36 10.72
C ASN A 112 6.52 -12.75 11.09
N LYS A 113 6.18 -11.59 10.51
CA LYS A 113 4.91 -10.90 10.73
C LYS A 113 3.68 -11.67 10.27
N ASP A 114 3.85 -12.62 9.36
CA ASP A 114 2.77 -13.39 8.72
C ASP A 114 2.79 -14.87 9.16
N GLU A 115 3.75 -15.29 9.99
CA GLU A 115 3.86 -16.70 10.41
C GLU A 115 2.59 -17.20 11.11
N GLN A 116 2.07 -16.45 12.07
CA GLN A 116 0.85 -16.83 12.78
C GLN A 116 -0.34 -16.95 11.82
N LEU A 117 -0.46 -16.01 10.88
CA LEU A 117 -1.49 -16.04 9.86
C LEU A 117 -1.39 -17.31 9.02
N VAL A 118 -0.19 -17.69 8.56
CA VAL A 118 -0.01 -18.91 7.76
C VAL A 118 -0.24 -20.19 8.57
N ARG A 119 0.06 -20.19 9.88
CA ARG A 119 -0.18 -21.35 10.77
C ARG A 119 -1.65 -21.59 11.05
N GLU A 120 -2.40 -20.54 11.33
CA GLU A 120 -3.76 -20.61 11.86
C GLU A 120 -4.82 -20.40 10.78
N GLY A 121 -4.45 -19.75 9.68
CA GLY A 121 -5.36 -19.38 8.62
C GLY A 121 -5.62 -20.50 7.62
N ASP A 122 -6.74 -20.38 6.92
CA ASP A 122 -7.19 -21.32 5.91
C ASP A 122 -6.60 -20.95 4.55
N ILE A 123 -5.62 -21.74 4.11
CA ILE A 123 -4.91 -21.53 2.86
C ILE A 123 -5.81 -21.89 1.67
N ARG A 124 -5.94 -20.95 0.73
CA ARG A 124 -6.75 -21.07 -0.49
C ARG A 124 -5.87 -21.19 -1.72
N ASP A 125 -6.52 -21.23 -2.88
CA ASP A 125 -5.82 -21.21 -4.16
C ASP A 125 -4.81 -20.07 -4.16
N SER A 126 -3.56 -20.43 -4.47
CA SER A 126 -2.39 -19.59 -4.30
C SER A 126 -1.62 -19.54 -5.61
N GLU A 127 -0.59 -18.70 -5.68
CA GLU A 127 0.09 -18.44 -6.96
C GLU A 127 1.60 -18.68 -6.85
N LEU A 128 2.16 -19.44 -7.79
CA LEU A 128 3.62 -19.52 -7.97
C LEU A 128 4.05 -18.45 -8.98
N VAL A 129 5.06 -17.66 -8.59
CA VAL A 129 5.57 -16.52 -9.34
C VAL A 129 7.09 -16.62 -9.47
N GLY A 130 7.59 -16.55 -10.69
CA GLY A 130 9.03 -16.37 -10.97
C GLY A 130 9.34 -14.88 -11.12
N ARG A 131 10.37 -14.38 -10.42
CA ARG A 131 10.80 -12.98 -10.55
C ARG A 131 12.29 -12.83 -10.29
N ASP A 132 13.00 -12.20 -11.23
CA ASP A 132 14.43 -11.88 -11.10
C ASP A 132 15.30 -13.10 -10.74
N GLY A 133 14.94 -14.29 -11.24
CA GLY A 133 15.61 -15.57 -10.95
C GLY A 133 15.25 -16.22 -9.61
N ASP A 134 14.42 -15.56 -8.80
CA ASP A 134 13.87 -16.10 -7.56
C ASP A 134 12.46 -16.67 -7.76
N TRP A 135 12.07 -17.61 -6.91
CA TRP A 135 10.74 -18.21 -6.87
C TRP A 135 9.97 -17.79 -5.63
N TYR A 136 8.71 -17.42 -5.82
CA TYR A 136 7.80 -17.04 -4.75
C TYR A 136 6.50 -17.82 -4.85
N VAL A 137 5.94 -18.17 -3.69
CA VAL A 137 4.55 -18.62 -3.58
C VAL A 137 3.76 -17.54 -2.85
N HIS A 138 2.80 -16.95 -3.52
CA HIS A 138 1.85 -16.00 -2.97
C HIS A 138 0.70 -16.80 -2.35
N LEU A 139 0.81 -17.06 -1.04
CA LEU A 139 -0.21 -17.79 -0.29
C LEU A 139 -1.41 -16.89 -0.05
N VAL A 140 -2.60 -17.27 -0.51
CA VAL A 140 -3.84 -16.59 -0.16
C VAL A 140 -4.39 -17.24 1.10
N VAL A 141 -4.28 -16.54 2.22
CA VAL A 141 -4.72 -17.04 3.52
C VAL A 141 -6.02 -16.37 3.92
N LYS A 142 -7.07 -17.16 4.18
CA LYS A 142 -8.36 -16.68 4.68
C LYS A 142 -8.45 -16.86 6.19
N ARG A 143 -8.96 -15.85 6.88
CA ARG A 143 -9.33 -15.93 8.30
C ARG A 143 -10.64 -15.20 8.59
N SER A 144 -11.34 -15.66 9.61
CA SER A 144 -12.53 -14.98 10.13
C SER A 144 -12.12 -14.04 11.26
N VAL A 145 -12.39 -12.75 11.08
CA VAL A 145 -12.07 -11.70 12.05
C VAL A 145 -13.37 -11.22 12.70
N THR A 146 -13.37 -11.13 14.03
CA THR A 146 -14.50 -10.55 14.77
C THR A 146 -14.54 -9.05 14.54
N ILE A 147 -15.69 -8.55 14.11
CA ILE A 147 -15.91 -7.14 13.85
C ILE A 147 -16.43 -6.48 15.12
N GLN A 148 -15.80 -5.37 15.51
CA GLN A 148 -16.31 -4.50 16.58
C GLN A 148 -17.60 -3.81 16.11
N ASP A 149 -18.65 -3.87 16.90
CA ASP A 149 -19.93 -3.19 16.69
C ASP A 149 -20.18 -2.05 17.68
N GLU A 150 -19.44 -2.03 18.79
CA GLU A 150 -19.40 -0.94 19.77
C GLU A 150 -18.04 -0.23 19.72
N TYR A 151 -18.08 1.10 19.68
CA TYR A 151 -16.90 1.96 19.58
C TYR A 151 -16.93 3.04 20.65
N ASP A 152 -15.77 3.30 21.25
CA ASP A 152 -15.60 4.32 22.29
C ASP A 152 -15.25 5.70 21.69
N ASP A 153 -14.76 5.73 20.45
CA ASP A 153 -14.34 6.97 19.77
C ASP A 153 -14.48 6.88 18.23
N VAL A 154 -14.25 8.01 17.56
CA VAL A 154 -14.15 8.12 16.11
C VAL A 154 -12.78 8.68 15.75
N LEU A 155 -12.01 7.93 14.96
CA LEU A 155 -10.80 8.42 14.33
C LEU A 155 -11.13 8.95 12.94
N ALA A 156 -11.20 10.26 12.81
CA ALA A 156 -11.48 10.92 11.54
C ALA A 156 -10.19 11.24 10.78
N ILE A 157 -10.16 10.93 9.49
CA ILE A 157 -8.99 11.05 8.63
C ILE A 157 -9.31 11.96 7.45
N ASP A 158 -8.60 13.08 7.36
CA ASP A 158 -8.59 13.98 6.22
C ASP A 158 -7.33 13.74 5.38
N MET A 159 -7.46 13.57 4.06
CA MET A 159 -6.35 13.27 3.16
C MET A 159 -6.04 14.47 2.27
N GLY A 160 -4.83 15.04 2.40
CA GLY A 160 -4.47 16.31 1.76
C GLY A 160 -3.14 16.32 0.98
N ALA A 161 -2.91 17.41 0.25
CA ALA A 161 -1.67 17.62 -0.51
C ALA A 161 -0.45 17.98 0.34
N ARG A 162 -0.69 18.55 1.52
CA ARG A 162 0.34 18.87 2.49
C ARG A 162 0.64 17.68 3.39
N TRP A 163 -0.41 17.11 3.96
CA TRP A 163 -0.39 15.94 4.82
C TRP A 163 -1.14 14.82 4.11
N VAL A 164 -0.47 13.69 3.86
CA VAL A 164 -1.12 12.56 3.19
C VAL A 164 -2.28 12.00 4.03
N ALA A 165 -2.22 12.18 5.35
CA ALA A 165 -3.32 11.95 6.28
C ALA A 165 -3.20 12.88 7.50
N THR A 166 -4.30 13.52 7.88
CA THR A 166 -4.50 14.21 9.15
C THR A 166 -5.53 13.44 9.95
N CYS A 167 -5.11 12.82 11.05
CA CYS A 167 -5.95 11.95 11.85
C CYS A 167 -6.33 12.66 13.15
N ALA A 168 -7.62 12.78 13.45
CA ALA A 168 -8.12 13.43 14.65
C ALA A 168 -9.15 12.56 15.36
N PHE A 169 -8.95 12.35 16.66
CA PHE A 169 -9.95 11.73 17.53
C PHE A 169 -11.05 12.74 17.88
N LEU A 170 -12.30 12.29 17.87
CA LEU A 170 -13.43 13.18 18.17
C LEU A 170 -13.58 13.46 19.67
N SER A 171 -13.25 12.47 20.51
CA SER A 171 -13.38 12.55 21.97
C SER A 171 -12.56 13.71 22.58
N ASP A 172 -11.26 13.74 22.29
CA ASP A 172 -10.27 14.65 22.91
C ASP A 172 -9.62 15.62 21.91
N ARG A 173 -9.98 15.53 20.62
CA ARG A 173 -9.41 16.34 19.54
C ARG A 173 -7.90 16.17 19.36
N LYS A 174 -7.30 15.10 19.89
CA LYS A 174 -5.89 14.77 19.68
C LYS A 174 -5.69 14.50 18.19
N THR A 175 -4.68 15.14 17.61
CA THR A 175 -4.43 15.12 16.16
C THR A 175 -3.02 14.68 15.85
N ARG A 176 -2.85 13.83 14.84
CA ARG A 176 -1.56 13.47 14.25
C ARG A 176 -1.56 13.81 12.76
N PHE A 177 -0.43 14.31 12.29
CA PHE A 177 -0.22 14.69 10.89
C PHE A 177 0.83 13.77 10.27
N TYR A 178 0.49 13.14 9.14
CA TYR A 178 1.37 12.22 8.43
C TYR A 178 1.74 12.76 7.05
N GLY A 179 2.96 12.46 6.59
CA GLY A 179 3.38 12.71 5.20
C GLY A 179 4.50 13.73 4.99
N GLU A 180 5.10 14.29 6.05
CA GLU A 180 6.26 15.18 5.90
C GLU A 180 7.41 14.50 5.16
N GLU A 181 7.74 13.26 5.55
CA GLU A 181 8.81 12.48 4.92
C GLU A 181 8.44 12.09 3.49
N VAL A 182 7.19 11.66 3.25
CA VAL A 182 6.66 11.37 1.90
C VAL A 182 6.84 12.60 1.00
N ARG A 183 6.51 13.79 1.49
CA ARG A 183 6.69 15.05 0.76
C ARG A 183 8.17 15.33 0.48
N ARG A 184 9.05 15.13 1.47
CA ARG A 184 10.50 15.32 1.32
C ARG A 184 11.09 14.40 0.25
N ILE A 185 10.71 13.13 0.27
CA ILE A 185 11.16 12.13 -0.72
C ILE A 185 10.69 12.51 -2.11
N ARG A 186 9.39 12.81 -2.28
CA ARG A 186 8.82 13.19 -3.58
C ARG A 186 9.46 14.46 -4.14
N GLU A 187 9.70 15.46 -3.29
CA GLU A 187 10.38 16.69 -3.71
C GLU A 187 11.83 16.43 -4.11
N HIS A 188 12.57 15.61 -3.36
CA HIS A 188 13.94 15.21 -3.71
C HIS A 188 14.01 14.54 -5.10
N TYR A 189 13.17 13.52 -5.35
CA TYR A 189 13.16 12.83 -6.65
C TYR A 189 12.63 13.72 -7.78
N LYS A 190 11.72 14.66 -7.50
CA LYS A 190 11.30 15.69 -8.46
C LYS A 190 12.46 16.60 -8.86
N GLN A 191 13.25 17.07 -7.90
CA GLN A 191 14.42 17.91 -8.16
C GLN A 191 15.50 17.14 -8.92
N LEU A 192 15.74 15.88 -8.56
CA LEU A 192 16.68 14.99 -9.22
C LEU A 192 16.31 14.76 -10.70
N ARG A 193 15.04 14.48 -11.01
CA ARG A 193 14.58 14.37 -12.41
C ARG A 193 14.75 15.68 -13.18
N LYS A 194 14.51 16.82 -12.53
CA LYS A 194 14.66 18.15 -13.14
C LYS A 194 16.14 18.46 -13.43
N SER A 195 17.06 18.11 -12.55
CA SER A 195 18.51 18.32 -12.78
C SER A 195 19.02 17.45 -13.92
N ILE A 196 18.65 16.16 -13.97
CA ILE A 196 19.00 15.24 -15.06
C ILE A 196 18.45 15.75 -16.40
N GLY A 197 17.17 16.15 -16.44
CA GLY A 197 16.55 16.66 -17.66
C GLY A 197 17.20 17.96 -18.19
N LYS A 198 17.73 18.80 -17.30
CA LYS A 198 18.48 20.01 -17.67
C LYS A 198 19.88 19.69 -18.18
N ALA A 199 20.60 18.81 -17.48
CA ALA A 199 21.97 18.45 -17.83
C ALA A 199 22.05 17.67 -19.15
N LYS A 200 20.96 16.99 -19.56
CA LYS A 200 20.90 16.13 -20.75
C LYS A 200 22.16 15.25 -20.89
N PRO A 201 22.57 14.54 -19.82
CA PRO A 201 23.79 13.75 -19.88
C PRO A 201 23.64 12.69 -20.99
N ARG A 202 24.77 12.32 -21.61
CA ARG A 202 24.79 11.35 -22.73
C ARG A 202 24.13 10.00 -22.37
N GLN A 203 24.02 9.68 -21.08
CA GLN A 203 23.37 8.49 -20.52
C GLN A 203 22.16 8.81 -19.62
N GLY A 204 21.45 9.92 -19.84
CA GLY A 204 20.35 10.35 -18.97
C GLY A 204 19.24 9.31 -18.80
N GLN A 205 18.95 8.52 -19.84
CA GLN A 205 18.01 7.38 -19.74
C GLN A 205 18.50 6.30 -18.77
N GLN A 206 19.78 5.91 -18.83
CA GLN A 206 20.35 4.91 -17.91
C GLN A 206 20.42 5.40 -16.46
N VAL A 207 20.51 6.71 -16.23
CA VAL A 207 20.44 7.29 -14.87
C VAL A 207 19.01 7.24 -14.35
N VAL A 208 18.02 7.53 -15.20
CA VAL A 208 16.59 7.41 -14.83
C VAL A 208 16.21 5.95 -14.59
N GLU A 209 16.67 5.02 -15.40
CA GLU A 209 16.50 3.57 -15.19
C GLU A 209 17.16 3.10 -13.89
N ARG A 210 18.37 3.60 -13.56
CA ARG A 210 19.03 3.29 -12.28
C ARG A 210 18.30 3.86 -11.06
N ILE A 211 17.68 5.03 -11.20
CA ILE A 211 16.76 5.55 -10.17
C ILE A 211 15.56 4.60 -10.04
N GLY A 212 15.05 4.11 -11.18
CA GLY A 212 14.01 3.10 -11.29
C GLY A 212 12.83 3.38 -10.36
N ASP A 213 12.37 2.34 -9.67
CA ASP A 213 11.26 2.41 -8.73
C ASP A 213 11.68 2.80 -7.30
N ALA A 214 12.87 3.39 -7.10
CA ALA A 214 13.35 3.70 -5.76
C ALA A 214 12.44 4.69 -5.01
N GLU A 215 11.96 5.75 -5.69
CA GLU A 215 10.97 6.68 -5.09
C GLU A 215 9.69 5.93 -4.71
N ALA A 216 9.16 5.13 -5.64
CA ALA A 216 7.91 4.41 -5.45
C ALA A 216 8.00 3.44 -4.26
N ARG A 217 9.09 2.68 -4.14
CA ARG A 217 9.35 1.75 -3.03
C ARG A 217 9.48 2.47 -1.69
N LYS A 218 10.19 3.60 -1.64
CA LYS A 218 10.34 4.38 -0.40
C LYS A 218 9.01 5.00 0.05
N VAL A 219 8.27 5.58 -0.89
CA VAL A 219 6.94 6.13 -0.59
C VAL A 219 5.99 5.02 -0.14
N ASP A 220 6.01 3.87 -0.81
CA ASP A 220 5.18 2.73 -0.46
C ASP A 220 5.41 2.23 0.97
N ASP A 221 6.66 2.01 1.35
CA ASP A 221 7.04 1.58 2.70
C ASP A 221 6.53 2.58 3.77
N LEU A 222 6.68 3.88 3.51
CA LEU A 222 6.16 4.91 4.41
C LEU A 222 4.63 4.89 4.52
N LEU A 223 3.91 4.70 3.41
CA LEU A 223 2.45 4.62 3.45
C LEU A 223 1.98 3.38 4.21
N HIS A 224 2.65 2.25 4.06
CA HIS A 224 2.36 1.06 4.85
C HIS A 224 2.60 1.31 6.35
N LYS A 225 3.69 1.98 6.72
CA LYS A 225 3.96 2.35 8.12
C LYS A 225 2.91 3.30 8.68
N ILE A 226 2.54 4.34 7.93
CA ILE A 226 1.49 5.29 8.30
C ILE A 226 0.15 4.55 8.49
N ALA A 227 -0.26 3.72 7.54
CA ALA A 227 -1.52 2.97 7.63
C ALA A 227 -1.53 2.02 8.84
N ARG A 228 -0.40 1.38 9.15
CA ARG A 228 -0.28 0.54 10.36
C ARG A 228 -0.49 1.37 11.62
N GLN A 229 0.22 2.49 11.75
CA GLN A 229 0.11 3.35 12.92
C GLN A 229 -1.31 3.90 13.10
N ILE A 230 -2.01 4.23 12.01
CA ILE A 230 -3.41 4.69 12.05
C ILE A 230 -4.33 3.60 12.61
N VAL A 231 -4.16 2.36 12.17
CA VAL A 231 -4.96 1.22 12.64
C VAL A 231 -4.64 0.90 14.10
N GLU A 232 -3.37 0.91 14.49
CA GLU A 232 -2.95 0.74 15.89
C GLU A 232 -3.54 1.84 16.79
N ASP A 233 -3.47 3.11 16.37
CA ASP A 233 -4.06 4.24 17.11
C ASP A 233 -5.59 4.04 17.27
N ALA A 234 -6.29 3.51 16.25
CA ALA A 234 -7.72 3.23 16.30
C ALA A 234 -8.04 2.04 17.23
N GLU A 235 -7.25 0.97 17.16
CA GLU A 235 -7.39 -0.22 17.99
C GLU A 235 -7.21 0.10 19.47
N GLU A 236 -6.16 0.86 19.83
CA GLU A 236 -5.87 1.30 21.19
C GLU A 236 -7.03 2.04 21.86
N ARG A 237 -7.85 2.73 21.06
CA ARG A 237 -8.99 3.53 21.53
C ARG A 237 -10.34 2.91 21.22
N ASN A 238 -10.38 1.68 20.70
CA ASN A 238 -11.60 1.03 20.25
C ASN A 238 -12.44 1.98 19.35
N ALA A 239 -11.77 2.61 18.39
CA ALA A 239 -12.35 3.69 17.58
C ALA A 239 -12.76 3.21 16.19
N VAL A 240 -13.90 3.70 15.70
CA VAL A 240 -14.27 3.52 14.29
C VAL A 240 -13.45 4.45 13.41
N VAL A 241 -12.98 3.96 12.27
CA VAL A 241 -12.22 4.76 11.30
C VAL A 241 -13.16 5.42 10.31
N VAL A 242 -13.06 6.74 10.17
CA VAL A 242 -13.84 7.53 9.23
C VAL A 242 -12.89 8.30 8.33
N VAL A 243 -13.02 8.13 7.02
CA VAL A 243 -12.15 8.80 6.04
C VAL A 243 -12.99 9.69 5.12
N GLY A 244 -12.48 10.89 4.86
CA GLY A 244 -13.07 11.76 3.84
C GLY A 244 -12.95 11.14 2.44
N ASP A 245 -14.03 11.15 1.67
CA ASP A 245 -14.05 10.72 0.28
C ASP A 245 -13.65 11.88 -0.66
N LEU A 246 -12.48 11.72 -1.28
CA LEU A 246 -11.90 12.63 -2.27
C LEU A 246 -12.40 12.38 -3.71
N GLY A 247 -13.35 11.47 -3.93
CA GLY A 247 -13.83 10.99 -5.23
C GLY A 247 -14.24 12.09 -6.23
N GLY A 248 -14.56 13.30 -5.75
CA GLY A 248 -14.93 14.45 -6.57
C GLY A 248 -13.79 15.39 -6.99
N ILE A 249 -12.63 15.39 -6.30
CA ILE A 249 -11.59 16.42 -6.52
C ILE A 249 -10.87 16.25 -7.86
N ARG A 250 -10.91 15.04 -8.45
CA ARG A 250 -10.21 14.70 -9.69
C ARG A 250 -10.97 15.09 -10.96
N LYS A 251 -12.26 15.45 -10.88
CA LYS A 251 -13.12 15.57 -12.07
C LYS A 251 -13.14 16.94 -12.72
N ASP A 252 -12.93 18.02 -11.98
CA ASP A 252 -12.91 19.36 -12.55
C ASP A 252 -11.99 20.23 -11.72
N ASN A 253 -10.81 20.60 -12.22
CA ASN A 253 -10.05 21.76 -11.77
C ASN A 253 -8.78 21.95 -12.61
N ASP A 254 -8.83 22.86 -13.58
CA ASP A 254 -7.64 23.53 -14.14
C ASP A 254 -7.04 24.49 -13.08
N LYS A 255 -6.61 23.96 -11.93
CA LYS A 255 -5.96 24.72 -10.83
C LYS A 255 -4.48 25.02 -11.11
N GLY A 256 -4.05 24.91 -12.37
CA GLY A 256 -2.69 25.14 -12.84
C GLY A 256 -1.77 23.92 -12.69
N ARG A 257 -0.73 23.86 -13.55
CA ARG A 257 0.20 22.72 -13.68
C ARG A 257 0.83 22.28 -12.35
N TYR A 258 1.10 23.21 -11.43
CA TYR A 258 1.73 22.92 -10.14
C TYR A 258 0.82 22.19 -9.14
N VAL A 259 -0.46 22.59 -9.07
CA VAL A 259 -1.45 21.97 -8.17
C VAL A 259 -1.90 20.62 -8.74
N ASN A 260 -2.06 20.53 -10.05
CA ASN A 260 -2.39 19.29 -10.75
C ASN A 260 -1.25 18.25 -10.58
N ASP A 261 0.02 18.65 -10.73
CA ASP A 261 1.17 17.76 -10.48
C ASP A 261 1.19 17.19 -9.04
N LYS A 262 0.87 18.01 -8.03
CA LYS A 262 0.83 17.56 -6.63
C LYS A 262 -0.33 16.60 -6.36
N THR A 263 -1.50 16.89 -6.93
CA THR A 263 -2.75 16.16 -6.69
C THR A 263 -2.81 14.84 -7.47
N HIS A 264 -2.43 14.84 -8.75
CA HIS A 264 -2.43 13.63 -9.59
C HIS A 264 -1.38 12.60 -9.19
N LYS A 265 -0.29 13.03 -8.55
CA LYS A 265 0.78 12.13 -8.09
C LYS A 265 0.62 11.69 -6.63
N MET A 266 -0.50 12.01 -6.01
CA MET A 266 -0.71 11.75 -4.60
C MET A 266 -1.21 10.32 -4.37
N PRO A 267 -0.57 9.55 -3.46
CA PRO A 267 -0.92 8.15 -3.27
C PRO A 267 -2.15 7.95 -2.36
N PHE A 268 -3.19 8.78 -2.51
CA PHE A 268 -4.40 8.68 -1.68
C PHE A 268 -5.09 7.34 -1.78
N ALA A 269 -5.31 6.86 -3.01
CA ALA A 269 -5.96 5.57 -3.23
C ALA A 269 -5.15 4.41 -2.61
N ARG A 270 -3.81 4.49 -2.65
CA ARG A 270 -2.93 3.51 -2.03
C ARG A 270 -3.02 3.55 -0.51
N LEU A 271 -2.92 4.74 0.09
CA LEU A 271 -3.04 4.89 1.54
C LEU A 271 -4.42 4.45 2.04
N LEU A 272 -5.49 4.83 1.33
CA LEU A 272 -6.86 4.43 1.63
C LEU A 272 -6.98 2.91 1.65
N ASN A 273 -6.53 2.25 0.57
CA ASN A 273 -6.54 0.80 0.50
C ASN A 273 -5.71 0.16 1.64
N TYR A 274 -4.55 0.74 1.98
CA TYR A 274 -3.72 0.23 3.07
C TYR A 274 -4.34 0.39 4.44
N ILE A 275 -5.08 1.47 4.69
CA ILE A 275 -5.85 1.65 5.92
C ILE A 275 -7.01 0.65 5.93
N GLU A 276 -7.75 0.53 4.83
CA GLU A 276 -8.93 -0.34 4.71
C GLU A 276 -8.61 -1.80 4.99
N TYR A 277 -7.66 -2.41 4.26
CA TYR A 277 -7.37 -3.82 4.44
C TYR A 277 -6.81 -4.11 5.85
N LYS A 278 -5.99 -3.21 6.40
CA LYS A 278 -5.43 -3.36 7.75
C LYS A 278 -6.48 -3.17 8.85
N ALA A 279 -7.39 -2.22 8.68
CA ALA A 279 -8.50 -2.03 9.60
C ALA A 279 -9.40 -3.27 9.60
N HIS A 280 -9.71 -3.81 8.42
CA HIS A 280 -10.48 -5.05 8.31
C HIS A 280 -9.76 -6.25 8.92
N ASP A 281 -8.44 -6.35 8.74
CA ASP A 281 -7.60 -7.35 9.39
C ASP A 281 -7.60 -7.24 10.93
N ALA A 282 -7.77 -6.03 11.47
CA ALA A 282 -7.90 -5.77 12.91
C ALA A 282 -9.35 -5.85 13.42
N GLY A 283 -10.33 -6.13 12.56
CA GLY A 283 -11.75 -6.17 12.95
C GLY A 283 -12.39 -4.79 13.13
N ILE A 284 -11.69 -3.73 12.74
CA ILE A 284 -12.15 -2.33 12.81
C ILE A 284 -12.97 -2.01 11.57
N ASN A 285 -14.14 -1.36 11.77
CA ASN A 285 -14.89 -0.83 10.64
C ASN A 285 -14.30 0.50 10.16
N MET A 286 -14.33 0.63 8.84
CA MET A 286 -13.96 1.85 8.14
C MET A 286 -15.17 2.36 7.36
N ARG A 287 -15.39 3.67 7.37
CA ARG A 287 -16.45 4.32 6.60
C ARG A 287 -15.89 5.49 5.81
N LEU A 288 -16.32 5.61 4.55
CA LEU A 288 -16.08 6.78 3.73
C LEU A 288 -17.21 7.79 3.94
N VAL A 289 -16.85 9.08 4.00
CA VAL A 289 -17.78 10.18 4.19
C VAL A 289 -17.51 11.25 3.15
N GLU A 290 -18.54 11.66 2.41
CA GLU A 290 -18.43 12.72 1.41
C GLU A 290 -17.89 14.02 2.03
N GLU A 291 -16.93 14.66 1.34
CA GLU A 291 -16.18 15.81 1.89
C GLU A 291 -16.77 17.20 1.61
N TYR A 292 -17.97 17.32 1.01
CA TYR A 292 -18.49 18.62 0.55
C TYR A 292 -18.49 19.68 1.67
N ASP A 293 -17.90 20.85 1.42
CA ASP A 293 -17.76 22.01 2.34
C ASP A 293 -17.07 21.78 3.71
N THR A 294 -16.51 20.60 3.97
CA THR A 294 -15.79 20.32 5.24
C THR A 294 -14.62 21.27 5.51
N SER A 295 -14.04 21.82 4.44
CA SER A 295 -12.88 22.69 4.50
C SER A 295 -13.17 24.16 4.82
N LYS A 296 -14.45 24.56 4.80
CA LYS A 296 -14.92 25.93 5.11
C LYS A 296 -15.80 26.00 6.36
N THR A 297 -16.34 24.87 6.81
CA THR A 297 -17.17 24.80 8.00
C THR A 297 -16.34 24.84 9.28
N CYS A 298 -16.75 25.61 10.28
CA CYS A 298 -16.13 25.59 11.59
C CYS A 298 -16.55 24.33 12.35
N ASN A 299 -15.57 23.53 12.81
CA ASN A 299 -15.89 22.34 13.59
C ASN A 299 -16.57 22.67 14.92
N ARG A 300 -16.38 23.87 15.49
CA ARG A 300 -16.99 24.25 16.77
C ARG A 300 -18.47 24.66 16.63
N CYS A 301 -18.80 25.54 15.69
CA CYS A 301 -20.11 26.19 15.61
C CYS A 301 -20.87 25.97 14.29
N ALA A 302 -20.33 25.19 13.35
CA ALA A 302 -20.92 24.93 12.02
C ALA A 302 -20.99 26.14 11.06
N CYS A 303 -20.65 27.35 11.50
CA CYS A 303 -20.62 28.54 10.65
C CYS A 303 -19.49 28.47 9.62
N GLU A 304 -19.62 29.23 8.54
CA GLU A 304 -18.52 29.41 7.58
C GLU A 304 -17.34 30.13 8.24
N GLY A 305 -16.13 29.66 7.95
CA GLY A 305 -14.89 30.26 8.40
C GLY A 305 -14.02 30.75 7.25
N VAL A 306 -12.94 31.41 7.62
CA VAL A 306 -11.99 32.05 6.72
C VAL A 306 -10.69 31.27 6.71
N ARG A 307 -10.10 31.14 5.51
CA ARG A 307 -8.77 30.53 5.29
C ARG A 307 -7.88 31.51 4.55
N GLU A 308 -7.26 32.42 5.29
CA GLU A 308 -6.31 33.40 4.71
C GLU A 308 -5.05 32.71 4.19
N THR A 309 -4.63 31.62 4.84
CA THR A 309 -3.52 30.77 4.41
C THR A 309 -3.96 29.31 4.32
N GLN A 310 -3.23 28.50 3.56
CA GLN A 310 -3.60 27.09 3.36
C GLN A 310 -3.68 26.30 4.68
N GLY A 311 -2.92 26.68 5.71
CA GLY A 311 -2.76 25.91 6.95
C GLY A 311 -3.51 26.42 8.19
N ARG A 312 -4.13 27.60 8.15
CA ARG A 312 -4.86 28.19 9.28
C ARG A 312 -6.33 28.33 8.94
N PHE A 313 -7.20 28.07 9.91
CA PHE A 313 -8.63 28.24 9.82
C PHE A 313 -9.11 29.13 10.96
N GLU A 314 -9.84 30.18 10.61
CA GLU A 314 -10.40 31.14 11.57
C GLU A 314 -11.92 31.20 11.43
N CYS A 315 -12.64 31.16 12.54
CA CYS A 315 -14.08 31.32 12.56
C CYS A 315 -14.46 32.69 13.16
N PRO A 316 -15.02 33.60 12.36
CA PRO A 316 -15.46 34.92 12.84
C PRO A 316 -16.55 34.84 13.92
N GLU A 317 -17.42 33.84 13.85
CA GLU A 317 -18.58 33.70 14.73
C GLU A 317 -18.25 33.22 16.14
N CYS A 318 -17.33 32.26 16.27
CA CYS A 318 -17.00 31.64 17.57
C CYS A 318 -15.54 31.85 18.03
N GLY A 319 -14.76 32.61 17.26
CA GLY A 319 -13.35 32.90 17.53
C GLY A 319 -12.44 31.67 17.50
N LEU A 320 -12.85 30.58 16.83
CA LEU A 320 -11.96 29.43 16.66
C LEU A 320 -10.81 29.81 15.74
N ASP A 321 -9.58 29.59 16.21
CA ASP A 321 -8.35 29.66 15.42
C ASP A 321 -7.62 28.33 15.58
N ASP A 322 -7.51 27.55 14.50
CA ASP A 322 -6.94 26.20 14.52
C ASP A 322 -6.27 25.86 13.18
N ASN A 323 -5.59 24.71 13.13
CA ASN A 323 -5.08 24.18 11.87
C ASN A 323 -6.24 23.78 10.93
N ALA A 324 -6.14 24.16 9.65
CA ALA A 324 -7.20 23.93 8.67
C ALA A 324 -7.44 22.43 8.38
N ASP A 325 -6.39 21.62 8.28
CA ASP A 325 -6.50 20.18 8.03
C ASP A 325 -7.10 19.47 9.26
N LYS A 326 -6.74 19.90 10.48
CA LYS A 326 -7.38 19.42 11.73
C LYS A 326 -8.86 19.77 11.80
N ASN A 327 -9.24 21.00 11.43
CA ASN A 327 -10.63 21.40 11.35
C ASN A 327 -11.41 20.53 10.34
N GLY A 328 -10.81 20.25 9.17
CA GLY A 328 -11.34 19.34 8.16
C GLY A 328 -11.58 17.93 8.71
N ALA A 329 -10.57 17.31 9.33
CA ALA A 329 -10.69 15.99 9.94
C ALA A 329 -11.81 15.94 11.00
N LEU A 330 -11.90 16.92 11.89
CA LEU A 330 -12.97 16.97 12.90
C LEU A 330 -14.37 17.13 12.28
N ASN A 331 -14.49 17.85 11.16
CA ASN A 331 -15.76 17.95 10.44
C ASN A 331 -16.18 16.63 9.80
N ILE A 332 -15.22 15.89 9.21
CA ILE A 332 -15.46 14.55 8.65
C ILE A 332 -16.03 13.61 9.73
N GLY A 333 -15.39 13.53 10.89
CA GLY A 333 -15.88 12.67 11.96
C GLY A 333 -17.24 13.11 12.53
N LYS A 334 -17.49 14.42 12.66
CA LYS A 334 -18.80 14.92 13.10
C LYS A 334 -19.91 14.63 12.09
N ARG A 335 -19.60 14.66 10.78
CA ARG A 335 -20.52 14.27 9.72
C ARG A 335 -20.86 12.78 9.78
N ALA A 336 -19.88 11.91 10.05
CA ALA A 336 -20.15 10.47 10.26
C ALA A 336 -21.13 10.20 11.41
N LEU A 337 -21.13 11.05 12.44
CA LEU A 337 -22.09 10.96 13.56
C LEU A 337 -23.45 11.64 13.27
N GLY A 338 -23.70 12.11 12.04
CA GLY A 338 -24.92 12.83 11.69
C GLY A 338 -25.05 14.22 12.34
N LYS A 339 -23.96 14.77 12.91
CA LYS A 339 -23.96 16.09 13.56
C LYS A 339 -23.89 17.26 12.57
N PHE A 340 -23.62 16.96 11.29
CA PHE A 340 -23.66 17.91 10.18
C PHE A 340 -24.39 17.28 8.99
N SER A 341 -25.71 17.49 8.87
CA SER A 341 -26.51 16.91 7.78
C SER A 341 -26.74 17.86 6.60
N LYS A 342 -26.38 19.15 6.67
CA LYS A 342 -26.58 20.12 5.57
C LYS A 342 -25.55 21.27 5.62
N PRO A 343 -25.08 21.84 4.48
CA PRO A 343 -24.85 23.27 4.41
C PRO A 343 -26.21 23.99 4.55
N LEU A 344 -26.27 25.00 5.42
CA LEU A 344 -27.45 25.87 5.56
C LEU A 344 -27.59 26.77 4.32
N SER A 345 -28.04 26.20 3.22
CA SER A 345 -28.72 26.92 2.15
C SER A 345 -29.86 26.05 1.65
N GLU A 346 -31.06 26.33 2.19
CA GLU A 346 -32.40 25.98 1.70
C GLU A 346 -32.68 24.50 1.33
N ALA A 347 -33.27 23.76 2.28
CA ALA A 347 -34.47 22.91 2.10
C ALA A 347 -34.67 22.05 3.35
N GLY A 348 -35.92 21.94 3.82
CA GLY A 348 -36.30 21.27 5.06
C GLY A 348 -36.06 19.75 5.09
N ALA A 349 -35.97 19.22 6.31
CA ALA A 349 -36.43 17.89 6.75
C ALA A 349 -35.79 17.58 8.11
N VAL A 350 -36.63 17.50 9.14
CA VAL A 350 -36.31 16.97 10.46
C VAL A 350 -36.37 15.45 10.36
N LEU A 351 -35.33 14.73 10.79
CA LEU A 351 -35.44 13.32 11.18
C LEU A 351 -34.59 13.04 12.41
N ALA A 352 -35.12 12.13 13.23
CA ALA A 352 -34.87 11.92 14.65
C ALA A 352 -33.48 11.35 15.00
N ARG A 353 -33.15 11.48 16.30
CA ARG A 353 -32.07 10.73 16.98
C ARG A 353 -32.15 9.24 16.64
N PRO A 354 -31.04 8.54 16.37
CA PRO A 354 -31.07 7.09 16.38
C PRO A 354 -30.97 6.59 17.82
N GLU A 355 -32.06 6.03 18.32
CA GLU A 355 -31.94 4.82 19.12
C GLU A 355 -31.40 3.71 18.21
N THR A 356 -30.53 2.90 18.80
CA THR A 356 -29.85 1.74 18.24
C THR A 356 -30.74 0.90 17.32
N GLN A 357 -30.27 0.70 16.08
CA GLN A 357 -30.37 -0.49 15.22
C GLN A 357 -30.24 -0.06 13.76
N VAL A 358 -29.06 -0.23 13.18
CA VAL A 358 -28.90 -0.18 11.71
C VAL A 358 -28.66 -1.60 11.23
N ILE A 359 -29.73 -2.23 10.73
CA ILE A 359 -29.64 -3.39 9.85
C ILE A 359 -29.28 -2.84 8.46
N VAL A 360 -28.15 -3.27 7.90
CA VAL A 360 -27.76 -2.96 6.53
C VAL A 360 -28.08 -4.18 5.64
N PRO A 361 -28.84 -4.03 4.54
CA PRO A 361 -28.95 -5.08 3.53
C PRO A 361 -27.61 -5.30 2.84
N ARG A 362 -27.25 -6.57 2.58
CA ARG A 362 -26.07 -6.94 1.81
C ARG A 362 -26.35 -6.76 0.32
N ASP A 363 -25.56 -5.91 -0.32
CA ASP A 363 -25.27 -6.05 -1.75
C ASP A 363 -23.86 -6.65 -1.87
N ASP A 364 -23.82 -7.98 -1.97
CA ASP A 364 -22.64 -8.74 -2.36
C ASP A 364 -22.55 -8.71 -3.90
N GLU A 365 -21.69 -7.87 -4.50
CA GLU A 365 -21.04 -8.12 -5.81
C GLU A 365 -19.82 -7.18 -6.03
N PRO A 366 -18.68 -7.69 -6.53
CA PRO A 366 -17.49 -6.87 -6.78
C PRO A 366 -17.54 -6.20 -8.16
N ALA A 367 -17.63 -4.87 -8.20
CA ALA A 367 -17.55 -4.10 -9.44
C ALA A 367 -16.10 -4.03 -9.96
N ASN A 368 -15.78 -4.92 -10.91
CA ASN A 368 -14.68 -4.73 -11.86
C ASN A 368 -15.00 -3.50 -12.73
N LEU A 369 -14.24 -2.41 -12.60
CA LEU A 369 -14.34 -1.26 -13.50
C LEU A 369 -13.33 -1.39 -14.65
N SER A 370 -13.76 -2.00 -15.76
CA SER A 370 -13.09 -1.87 -17.05
C SER A 370 -13.50 -0.55 -17.70
N VAL A 371 -12.55 0.35 -17.95
CA VAL A 371 -12.76 1.54 -18.80
C VAL A 371 -12.01 1.32 -20.11
N SER A 372 -12.76 1.05 -21.17
CA SER A 372 -12.35 1.12 -22.56
C SER A 372 -12.20 2.59 -22.99
N VAL A 373 -11.08 2.92 -23.63
CA VAL A 373 -10.89 4.21 -24.30
C VAL A 373 -10.66 3.96 -25.77
N GLY A 374 -11.63 4.36 -26.58
CA GLY A 374 -11.59 4.30 -28.03
C GLY A 374 -10.69 5.37 -28.67
N SER A 375 -10.04 4.93 -29.73
CA SER A 375 -9.49 5.56 -30.94
C SER A 375 -9.42 7.09 -31.11
N THR A 376 -8.29 7.47 -31.73
CA THR A 376 -7.79 8.74 -32.26
C THR A 376 -8.74 9.53 -33.20
N PRO A 377 -8.43 10.82 -33.50
CA PRO A 377 -7.71 11.10 -34.75
C PRO A 377 -6.61 12.19 -34.70
N SER A 378 -5.60 11.95 -35.55
CA SER A 378 -4.68 12.83 -36.28
C SER A 378 -4.64 14.35 -36.07
N GLY A 379 -3.41 14.89 -35.92
CA GLY A 379 -3.04 16.29 -36.19
C GLY A 379 -1.51 16.46 -36.25
N GLU A 380 -1.00 16.93 -37.40
CA GLU A 380 0.40 17.09 -37.79
C GLU A 380 1.19 18.19 -37.04
N PRO A 381 2.55 18.25 -37.14
CA PRO A 381 3.40 19.04 -36.27
C PRO A 381 3.71 20.43 -36.84
N HIS A 382 3.52 21.47 -36.03
CA HIS A 382 4.06 22.80 -36.30
C HIS A 382 5.33 23.05 -35.50
N GLY A 383 6.43 23.23 -36.23
CA GLY A 383 7.73 23.61 -35.69
C GLY A 383 7.74 25.07 -35.22
N PHE A 384 8.51 25.34 -34.16
CA PHE A 384 8.99 26.68 -33.87
C PHE A 384 10.39 26.65 -33.24
N SER A 385 11.06 27.78 -33.47
CA SER A 385 12.50 27.99 -33.61
C SER A 385 13.33 27.93 -32.31
N ARG A 386 14.60 27.54 -32.48
CA ARG A 386 15.65 27.55 -31.46
C ARG A 386 16.10 28.99 -31.17
N GLY A 387 15.85 29.46 -29.95
CA GLY A 387 16.56 30.59 -29.34
C GLY A 387 17.74 30.08 -28.50
N ARG A 388 18.95 30.44 -28.93
CA ARG A 388 20.24 30.17 -28.26
C ARG A 388 20.44 31.24 -27.19
N MET A 389 20.68 30.89 -25.92
CA MET A 389 21.35 31.77 -24.95
C MET A 389 22.14 30.98 -23.88
N SER A 390 23.44 31.29 -23.89
CA SER A 390 24.42 31.43 -22.81
C SER A 390 24.59 30.36 -21.74
N GLU A 391 25.84 29.89 -21.70
CA GLU A 391 26.53 29.11 -20.69
C GLU A 391 26.29 29.61 -19.26
N SER A 392 26.05 28.67 -18.34
CA SER A 392 26.40 28.83 -16.92
C SER A 392 26.83 27.48 -16.37
N GLU A 393 28.12 27.43 -16.03
CA GLU A 393 28.81 26.60 -15.03
C GLU A 393 28.27 25.18 -14.81
N GLY A 394 28.89 24.23 -15.51
CA GLY A 394 28.65 22.81 -15.35
C GLY A 394 29.06 22.32 -13.97
N LEU A 395 28.11 21.69 -13.27
CA LEU A 395 28.43 20.79 -12.18
C LEU A 395 29.04 19.51 -12.77
N ASP A 396 30.20 19.14 -12.24
CA ASP A 396 31.02 18.00 -12.67
C ASP A 396 30.20 16.69 -12.78
N GLU A 397 30.29 16.02 -13.94
CA GLU A 397 29.64 14.73 -14.20
C GLU A 397 30.03 13.66 -13.17
N GLN A 398 31.25 13.74 -12.61
CA GLN A 398 31.69 12.83 -11.54
C GLN A 398 30.92 13.04 -10.22
N PHE A 399 30.42 14.25 -9.97
CA PHE A 399 29.64 14.60 -8.78
C PHE A 399 28.21 14.03 -8.86
N LEU A 400 27.57 14.09 -10.02
CA LEU A 400 26.25 13.51 -10.27
C LEU A 400 26.28 11.97 -10.26
N VAL A 401 27.36 11.36 -10.76
CA VAL A 401 27.56 9.91 -10.68
C VAL A 401 27.81 9.45 -9.24
N ARG A 402 28.60 10.19 -8.45
CA ARG A 402 28.78 9.91 -7.00
C ARG A 402 27.46 10.00 -6.22
N LEU A 403 26.62 11.00 -6.52
CA LEU A 403 25.31 11.14 -5.88
C LEU A 403 24.37 9.97 -6.18
N ALA A 404 24.50 9.34 -7.35
CA ALA A 404 23.73 8.15 -7.74
C ALA A 404 24.25 6.85 -7.09
N VAL A 405 25.56 6.76 -6.79
CA VAL A 405 26.16 5.59 -6.12
C VAL A 405 25.80 5.54 -4.62
N ASP A 406 25.60 6.68 -3.97
CA ASP A 406 25.22 6.75 -2.54
C ASP A 406 23.73 6.45 -2.25
N VAL A 407 22.87 6.36 -3.28
CA VAL A 407 21.43 6.05 -3.12
C VAL A 407 21.19 4.58 -2.76
N GLY A 408 22.22 3.74 -2.87
CA GLY A 408 22.16 2.29 -2.65
C GLY A 408 22.70 1.79 -1.31
N ARG A 409 23.25 2.64 -0.43
CA ARG A 409 23.73 2.22 0.90
C ARG A 409 22.70 2.59 1.98
N PRO A 410 22.30 1.66 2.87
CA PRO A 410 21.59 2.04 4.08
C PRO A 410 22.51 2.91 4.95
N PRO A 411 21.98 3.93 5.65
CA PRO A 411 22.78 4.69 6.61
C PRO A 411 23.23 3.75 7.74
N GLU A 412 24.53 3.76 8.04
CA GLU A 412 25.07 3.08 9.21
C GLU A 412 24.42 3.64 10.47
N HIS A 413 23.90 2.73 11.30
CA HIS A 413 23.37 3.01 12.63
C HIS A 413 24.44 3.72 13.47
N VAL A 414 24.23 4.99 13.80
CA VAL A 414 25.00 5.66 14.85
C VAL A 414 24.31 5.34 16.18
N ASP A 415 24.64 4.19 16.74
CA ASP A 415 24.34 3.87 18.14
C ASP A 415 25.17 4.78 19.05
N ARG A 416 24.52 5.83 19.58
CA ARG A 416 25.01 6.55 20.76
C ARG A 416 24.32 6.01 22.00
N TYR A 417 24.78 4.87 22.50
CA TYR A 417 24.72 4.56 23.92
C TYR A 417 26.16 4.31 24.41
N ARG A 418 26.69 5.32 25.11
CA ARG A 418 28.02 5.31 25.69
C ARG A 418 28.00 4.41 26.92
N CYS A 419 28.66 3.26 26.82
CA CYS A 419 29.02 2.38 27.92
C CYS A 419 30.03 3.08 28.85
N GLY A 420 29.70 3.20 30.13
CA GLY A 420 30.66 3.46 31.20
C GLY A 420 31.02 2.15 31.87
N ARG A 421 32.20 1.60 31.57
CA ARG A 421 32.87 0.57 32.38
C ARG A 421 33.91 1.27 33.24
N GLU A 422 33.77 1.14 34.56
CA GLU A 422 34.89 1.20 35.50
C GLU A 422 34.99 -0.13 36.24
N GLN A 423 36.21 -0.40 36.71
CA GLN A 423 36.84 -1.70 36.85
C GLN A 423 36.43 -2.51 38.10
N VAL A 424 36.35 -3.83 37.88
CA VAL A 424 36.93 -4.93 38.67
C VAL A 424 37.24 -4.66 40.16
N ARG A 425 36.57 -5.39 41.06
CA ARG A 425 37.22 -6.10 42.18
C ARG A 425 36.38 -7.28 42.64
N ARG A 426 36.98 -8.47 42.53
CA ARG A 426 36.55 -9.74 43.11
C ARG A 426 36.45 -9.60 44.63
N HIS A 427 35.35 -10.06 45.23
CA HIS A 427 35.31 -10.55 46.61
C HIS A 427 34.57 -11.89 46.61
N PHE A 428 35.35 -12.96 46.81
CA PHE A 428 34.85 -14.25 47.25
C PHE A 428 34.36 -14.08 48.69
N VAL A 429 33.14 -14.51 48.97
CA VAL A 429 32.67 -14.74 50.34
C VAL A 429 32.24 -16.20 50.41
N GLU A 430 33.03 -16.97 51.15
CA GLU A 430 32.70 -18.30 51.62
C GLU A 430 31.52 -18.22 52.60
N LEU A 431 30.55 -19.12 52.48
CA LEU A 431 29.60 -19.41 53.55
C LEU A 431 29.93 -20.80 54.13
N PRO A 432 30.01 -20.96 55.45
CA PRO A 432 30.36 -22.22 56.07
C PRO A 432 29.12 -23.11 56.31
N VAL A 433 29.33 -24.40 56.03
CA VAL A 433 28.62 -25.63 56.46
C VAL A 433 27.10 -25.69 56.28
#